data_AF-A0A958AJK4-F1
#
_entry.id   AF-A0A958AJK4-F1
#
_cell.length_a   1.000
_cell.length_b   1.000
_cell.length_c   1.000
_cell.angle_alpha   90.00
_cell.angle_beta   90.00
_cell.angle_gamma   90.00
#
_symmetry.space_group_name_H-M   'P 1'
#
loop_
_entity.id
_entity.type
_entity.pdbx_description
1 polymer ?
#
loop_
_entity_poly.entity_id
_entity_poly.type
_entity_poly.pdbx_seq_one_letter_code
_entity_poly.pdbx_strand_id
1 'polypeptide(L)'
;DIVRQIGYAIHVFLGPGHLEKVYENAFVNRLRKAGLRVEQQYPIKVYDEDGTCIGEYFADLFIENCLIVELKAAKTMSDEHIAQILGYLRATRIKDGMIINFGAAKYQPRKFLMSLTTSKNRHKNAKNIFCVFFVYVAMKLSQHNHIWCSNSMFLKHQSPRQPTAQIPHHSQSYVALPR
;
A
#
# COMPACT_ATOMS: atom_id res chain seq x y z
N ASP A 1 1.76 22.18 -3.43
CA ASP A 1 0.81 21.43 -4.29
C ASP A 1 1.46 20.55 -5.38
N ILE A 2 2.79 20.44 -5.47
CA ILE A 2 3.48 19.68 -6.53
C ILE A 2 3.23 18.16 -6.49
N VAL A 3 3.20 17.56 -5.29
CA VAL A 3 2.99 16.11 -5.13
C VAL A 3 1.62 15.69 -5.67
N ARG A 4 0.58 16.47 -5.38
CA ARG A 4 -0.79 16.22 -5.86
C ARG A 4 -0.89 16.33 -7.38
N GLN A 5 -0.22 17.32 -7.98
CA GLN A 5 -0.19 17.53 -9.43
C GLN A 5 0.51 16.37 -10.15
N ILE A 6 1.66 15.91 -9.63
CA ILE A 6 2.37 14.77 -10.20
C ILE A 6 1.52 13.50 -10.11
N GLY A 7 0.86 13.25 -8.96
CA GLY A 7 -0.05 12.13 -8.81
C GLY A 7 -1.22 12.20 -9.81
N TYR A 8 -1.82 13.38 -10.01
CA TYR A 8 -2.86 13.54 -11.02
C TYR A 8 -2.36 13.23 -12.44
N ALA A 9 -1.18 13.74 -12.81
CA ALA A 9 -0.57 13.46 -14.12
C ALA A 9 -0.23 11.97 -14.33
N ILE A 10 0.00 11.21 -13.25
CA ILE A 10 0.19 9.76 -13.33
C ILE A 10 -1.13 9.06 -13.56
N HIS A 11 -2.18 9.44 -12.82
CA HIS A 11 -3.53 8.89 -13.01
C HIS A 11 -4.05 9.12 -14.43
N VAL A 12 -3.83 10.32 -14.99
CA VAL A 12 -4.20 10.63 -16.39
C VAL A 12 -3.42 9.78 -17.39
N PHE A 13 -2.13 9.53 -17.15
CA PHE A 13 -1.27 8.81 -18.09
C PHE A 13 -1.46 7.30 -18.05
N LEU A 14 -1.54 6.71 -16.85
CA LEU A 14 -1.66 5.26 -16.67
C LEU A 14 -3.12 4.79 -16.64
N GLY A 15 -4.05 5.64 -16.21
CA GLY A 15 -5.40 5.22 -15.87
C GLY A 15 -5.44 4.25 -14.67
N PRO A 16 -6.63 3.82 -14.25
CA PRO A 16 -6.81 2.75 -13.27
C PRO A 16 -6.51 1.36 -13.89
N GLY A 17 -6.25 0.36 -13.05
CA GLY A 17 -6.10 -1.05 -13.47
C GLY A 17 -4.71 -1.67 -13.23
N HIS A 18 -3.73 -0.86 -12.82
CA HIS A 18 -2.41 -1.37 -12.43
C HIS A 18 -2.30 -1.71 -10.93
N LEU A 19 -1.30 -2.50 -10.58
CA LEU A 19 -0.93 -2.79 -9.19
C LEU A 19 -0.39 -1.53 -8.48
N GLU A 20 -0.55 -1.44 -7.17
CA GLU A 20 -0.05 -0.34 -6.34
C GLU A 20 1.43 -0.04 -6.59
N LYS A 21 2.24 -1.10 -6.72
CA LYS A 21 3.69 -0.98 -6.95
C LYS A 21 4.03 -0.24 -8.25
N VAL A 22 3.19 -0.36 -9.28
CA VAL A 22 3.40 0.36 -10.56
C VAL A 22 3.21 1.86 -10.35
N TYR A 23 2.15 2.25 -9.62
CA TYR A 23 1.93 3.66 -9.29
C TYR A 23 3.03 4.21 -8.39
N GLU A 24 3.46 3.46 -7.37
CA GLU A 24 4.57 3.85 -6.49
C GLU A 24 5.84 4.17 -7.29
N ASN A 25 6.27 3.23 -8.14
CA ASN A 25 7.46 3.41 -8.97
C ASN A 25 7.33 4.61 -9.91
N ALA A 26 6.18 4.79 -10.56
CA ALA A 26 5.91 5.93 -11.43
C ALA A 26 5.96 7.26 -10.66
N PHE A 27 5.42 7.27 -9.45
CA PHE A 27 5.36 8.45 -8.61
C PHE A 27 6.73 8.87 -8.14
N VAL A 28 7.52 7.93 -7.66
CA VAL A 28 8.90 8.17 -7.21
C VAL A 28 9.75 8.73 -8.34
N ASN A 29 9.67 8.11 -9.52
CA ASN A 29 10.42 8.56 -10.69
C ASN A 29 10.08 10.02 -11.04
N ARG A 30 8.79 10.38 -11.09
CA ARG A 30 8.38 11.75 -11.43
C ARG A 30 8.68 12.77 -10.34
N LEU A 31 8.52 12.40 -9.07
CA LEU A 31 8.85 13.28 -7.93
C LEU A 31 10.35 13.57 -7.87
N ARG A 32 11.21 12.55 -8.06
CA ARG A 32 12.66 12.73 -8.10
C ARG A 32 13.11 13.56 -9.30
N LYS A 33 12.50 13.36 -10.48
CA LYS A 33 12.73 14.22 -11.65
C LYS A 33 12.32 15.68 -11.41
N ALA A 34 11.35 15.91 -10.53
CA ALA A 34 10.95 17.24 -10.08
C ALA A 34 11.86 17.81 -8.96
N GLY A 35 12.95 17.12 -8.60
CA GLY A 35 13.94 17.59 -7.62
C GLY A 35 13.61 17.28 -6.17
N LEU A 36 12.58 16.48 -5.89
CA LEU A 36 12.18 16.14 -4.52
C LEU A 36 12.99 14.94 -3.98
N ARG A 37 13.37 15.02 -2.69
CA ARG A 37 13.85 13.87 -1.92
C ARG A 37 12.67 12.95 -1.62
N VAL A 38 12.76 11.71 -2.11
CA VAL A 38 11.72 10.69 -1.93
C VAL A 38 12.37 9.37 -1.52
N GLU A 39 11.95 8.87 -0.38
CA GLU A 39 12.29 7.55 0.14
C GLU A 39 11.10 6.63 -0.09
N GLN A 40 11.34 5.45 -0.67
CA GLN A 40 10.32 4.42 -0.90
C GLN A 40 10.33 3.43 0.24
N GLN A 41 9.17 2.88 0.59
CA GLN A 41 9.04 1.85 1.64
C GLN A 41 9.78 2.32 2.89
N TYR A 42 9.50 3.54 3.33
CA TYR A 42 10.23 4.17 4.42
C TYR A 42 9.84 3.52 5.76
N PRO A 43 10.81 2.96 6.51
CA PRO A 43 10.53 2.31 7.77
C PRO A 43 10.14 3.33 8.84
N ILE A 44 8.99 3.09 9.44
CA ILE A 44 8.38 3.83 10.52
C ILE A 44 8.35 2.92 11.73
N LYS A 45 9.14 3.28 12.75
CA LYS A 45 9.11 2.59 14.03
C LYS A 45 7.83 2.94 14.78
N VAL A 46 7.17 1.91 15.29
CA VAL A 46 6.00 2.05 16.14
C VAL A 46 6.43 1.75 17.57
N TYR A 47 6.11 2.69 18.45
CA TYR A 47 6.43 2.61 19.87
C TYR A 47 5.14 2.50 20.69
N ASP A 48 5.22 1.75 21.79
CA ASP A 48 4.19 1.73 22.83
C ASP A 48 4.31 2.98 23.74
N GLU A 49 3.34 3.18 24.64
CA GLU A 49 3.28 4.33 25.55
C GLU A 49 4.51 4.43 26.48
N ASP A 50 5.13 3.29 26.82
CA ASP A 50 6.33 3.20 27.63
C ASP A 50 7.64 3.41 26.83
N GLY A 51 7.54 3.59 25.51
CA GLY A 51 8.67 3.76 24.60
C GLY A 51 9.25 2.45 24.05
N THR A 52 8.65 1.30 24.34
CA THR A 52 9.06 0.01 23.76
C THR A 52 8.77 -0.02 22.26
N CYS A 53 9.75 -0.41 21.45
CA CYS A 53 9.54 -0.60 20.00
C CYS A 53 8.75 -1.88 19.76
N ILE A 54 7.52 -1.76 19.25
CA ILE A 54 6.59 -2.89 19.06
C ILE A 54 6.49 -3.35 17.60
N GLY A 55 7.11 -2.63 16.67
CA GLY A 55 7.22 -3.08 15.29
C GLY A 55 7.66 -1.99 14.33
N GLU A 56 7.73 -2.39 13.05
CA GLU A 56 8.02 -1.51 11.94
C GLU A 56 6.86 -1.52 10.95
N TYR A 57 6.47 -0.33 10.55
CA TYR A 57 5.57 -0.08 9.45
C TYR A 57 6.37 0.46 8.27
N PHE A 58 5.97 0.17 7.04
CA PHE A 58 6.61 0.69 5.86
C PHE A 58 5.61 1.59 5.13
N ALA A 59 5.86 2.90 5.16
CA ALA A 59 5.09 3.84 4.37
C ALA A 59 5.52 3.77 2.90
N ASP A 60 4.58 3.84 1.97
CA ASP A 60 4.92 3.74 0.55
C ASP A 60 5.95 4.80 0.15
N LEU A 61 5.72 6.06 0.56
CA LEU A 61 6.66 7.15 0.33
C LEU A 61 6.84 8.05 1.55
N PHE A 62 8.07 8.52 1.75
CA PHE A 62 8.40 9.63 2.61
C PHE A 62 9.09 10.73 1.80
N ILE A 63 8.45 11.90 1.73
CA ILE A 63 8.84 13.00 0.84
C ILE A 63 9.35 14.18 1.68
N GLU A 64 10.52 14.71 1.31
CA GLU A 64 11.15 15.90 1.92
C GLU A 64 11.22 15.82 3.46
N ASN A 65 11.33 14.62 4.00
CA ASN A 65 11.39 14.36 5.43
C ASN A 65 10.22 14.93 6.24
N CYS A 66 9.08 15.22 5.59
CA CYS A 66 7.94 15.88 6.24
C CYS A 66 6.57 15.31 5.86
N LEU A 67 6.44 14.62 4.73
CA LEU A 67 5.18 14.11 4.22
C LEU A 67 5.21 12.59 4.05
N ILE A 68 4.34 11.89 4.76
CA ILE A 68 4.06 10.46 4.52
C ILE A 68 2.98 10.36 3.44
N VAL A 69 3.21 9.51 2.44
CA VAL A 69 2.22 9.21 1.38
C VAL A 69 1.94 7.71 1.33
N GLU A 70 0.65 7.39 1.32
CA GLU A 70 0.10 6.05 1.16
C GLU A 70 -0.64 5.95 -0.16
N LEU A 71 -0.36 4.91 -0.94
CA LEU A 71 -0.95 4.68 -2.25
C LEU A 71 -1.97 3.55 -2.17
N LYS A 72 -3.02 3.70 -2.97
CA LYS A 72 -4.04 2.67 -3.13
C LYS A 72 -4.37 2.45 -4.61
N ALA A 73 -4.68 1.21 -4.96
CA ALA A 73 -5.22 0.84 -6.26
C ALA A 73 -6.58 0.14 -6.11
N ALA A 74 -7.49 0.75 -5.35
CA ALA A 74 -8.80 0.19 -5.05
C ALA A 74 -9.92 0.93 -5.78
N LYS A 75 -11.05 0.26 -6.02
CA LYS A 75 -12.24 0.88 -6.63
C LYS A 75 -12.78 2.04 -5.78
N THR A 76 -12.71 1.89 -4.46
CA THR A 76 -13.16 2.89 -3.48
C THR A 76 -12.16 3.01 -2.32
N MET A 77 -12.07 4.21 -1.75
CA MET A 77 -11.32 4.45 -0.52
C MET A 77 -12.23 4.15 0.68
N SER A 78 -11.75 3.38 1.65
CA SER A 78 -12.48 3.02 2.86
C SER A 78 -11.94 3.74 4.10
N ASP A 79 -12.70 3.75 5.19
CA ASP A 79 -12.34 4.42 6.44
C ASP A 79 -11.17 3.73 7.15
N GLU A 80 -10.95 2.43 6.89
CA GLU A 80 -9.81 1.68 7.40
C GLU A 80 -8.49 2.24 6.87
N HIS A 81 -8.44 2.64 5.59
CA HIS A 81 -7.25 3.30 5.02
C HIS A 81 -6.95 4.62 5.73
N ILE A 82 -7.98 5.37 6.10
CA ILE A 82 -7.84 6.63 6.83
C ILE A 82 -7.37 6.37 8.27
N ALA A 83 -7.96 5.39 8.95
CA ALA A 83 -7.56 5.01 10.31
C ALA A 83 -6.08 4.59 10.36
N GLN A 84 -5.62 3.87 9.33
CA GLN A 84 -4.23 3.44 9.16
C GLN A 84 -3.26 4.64 9.13
N ILE A 85 -3.43 5.60 8.21
CA ILE A 85 -2.50 6.74 8.11
C ILE A 85 -2.52 7.59 9.38
N LEU A 86 -3.69 7.80 10.00
CA LEU A 86 -3.81 8.56 11.25
C LEU A 86 -3.09 7.87 12.40
N GLY A 87 -3.07 6.54 12.46
CA GLY A 87 -2.29 5.77 13.41
C GLY A 87 -0.79 6.09 13.32
N TYR A 88 -0.24 6.11 12.11
CA TYR A 88 1.19 6.34 11.90
C TYR A 88 1.62 7.77 12.14
N LEU A 89 0.81 8.74 11.72
CA LEU A 89 1.09 10.14 12.04
C LEU A 89 1.15 10.37 13.56
N ARG A 90 0.33 9.66 14.36
CA ARG A 90 0.42 9.69 15.83
C ARG A 90 1.71 9.05 16.35
N ALA A 91 2.07 7.87 15.84
CA ALA A 91 3.26 7.14 16.29
C ALA A 91 4.59 7.85 15.95
N THR A 92 4.66 8.48 14.77
CA THR A 92 5.88 9.12 14.26
C THR A 92 6.04 10.59 14.66
N ARG A 93 4.97 11.22 15.17
CA ARG A 93 4.88 12.68 15.36
C ARG A 93 5.03 13.49 14.07
N ILE A 94 4.94 12.86 12.89
CA ILE A 94 4.87 13.54 11.60
C ILE A 94 3.47 14.15 11.46
N LYS A 95 3.41 15.40 10.98
CA LYS A 95 2.16 16.18 10.93
C LYS A 95 1.40 15.99 9.63
N ASP A 96 2.12 15.85 8.51
CA ASP A 96 1.52 15.79 7.18
C ASP A 96 1.45 14.35 6.69
N GLY A 97 0.24 13.91 6.35
CA GLY A 97 0.00 12.64 5.66
C GLY A 97 -0.86 12.83 4.43
N MET A 98 -0.74 11.95 3.45
CA MET A 98 -1.59 11.94 2.27
C MET A 98 -1.90 10.51 1.84
N ILE A 99 -3.16 10.24 1.49
CA ILE A 99 -3.57 9.01 0.83
C ILE A 99 -3.96 9.35 -0.60
N ILE A 100 -3.48 8.58 -1.58
CA ILE A 100 -3.87 8.73 -2.99
C ILE A 100 -4.38 7.39 -3.51
N ASN A 101 -5.65 7.36 -3.91
CA ASN A 101 -6.20 6.21 -4.61
C ASN A 101 -6.18 6.41 -6.13
N PHE A 102 -5.44 5.55 -6.81
CA PHE A 102 -5.29 5.47 -8.27
C PHE A 102 -6.25 4.46 -8.92
N GLY A 103 -6.84 3.55 -8.14
CA GLY A 103 -7.69 2.46 -8.68
C GLY A 103 -9.11 2.89 -9.03
N ALA A 104 -9.53 4.08 -8.59
CA ALA A 104 -10.84 4.63 -8.92
C ALA A 104 -10.84 5.30 -10.31
N ALA A 105 -12.02 5.36 -10.93
CA ALA A 105 -12.22 6.06 -12.21
C ALA A 105 -11.83 7.55 -12.13
N LYS A 106 -11.96 8.16 -10.96
CA LYS A 106 -11.52 9.53 -10.68
C LYS A 106 -10.31 9.51 -9.77
N TYR A 107 -9.36 10.41 -10.00
CA TYR A 107 -8.22 10.61 -9.10
C TYR A 107 -8.69 11.09 -7.72
N GLN A 108 -8.29 10.37 -6.67
CA GLN A 108 -8.75 10.60 -5.29
C GLN A 108 -7.59 10.87 -4.32
N PRO A 109 -7.07 12.12 -4.25
CA PRO A 109 -6.12 12.52 -3.23
C PRO A 109 -6.85 12.99 -1.96
N ARG A 110 -6.37 12.57 -0.79
CA ARG A 110 -6.80 13.10 0.52
C ARG A 110 -5.59 13.46 1.36
N LYS A 111 -5.53 14.70 1.85
CA LYS A 111 -4.47 15.18 2.74
C LYS A 111 -4.97 15.23 4.18
N PHE A 112 -4.11 14.84 5.11
CA PHE A 112 -4.35 14.83 6.56
C PHE A 112 -3.31 15.73 7.23
N LEU A 113 -3.78 16.49 8.23
CA LEU A 113 -2.94 17.36 9.06
C LEU A 113 -3.19 17.00 10.52
N MET A 114 -2.17 16.46 11.18
CA MET A 114 -2.22 16.19 12.61
C MET A 114 -1.92 17.48 13.37
N SER A 115 -2.94 18.04 14.02
CA SER A 115 -2.73 19.07 15.03
C SER A 115 -2.29 18.40 16.33
N LEU A 116 -1.02 18.55 16.67
CA LEU A 116 -0.54 18.19 18.01
C LEU A 116 -1.02 19.28 18.97
N THR A 117 -2.26 19.19 19.44
CA THR A 117 -2.66 19.96 20.60
C THR A 117 -1.86 19.44 21.80
N THR A 118 -1.03 20.29 22.38
CA THR A 118 -0.38 20.04 23.68
C THR A 118 -1.47 19.97 24.75
N SER A 119 -2.09 18.82 24.90
CA SER A 119 -3.04 18.56 25.97
C SER A 119 -2.26 18.34 27.27
N LYS A 120 -2.18 19.39 28.09
CA LYS A 120 -2.13 19.24 29.55
C LYS A 120 -3.45 18.53 29.94
N ASN A 121 -3.37 17.41 30.65
CA ASN A 121 -4.45 16.47 31.04
C ASN A 121 -4.98 15.47 29.98
N ARG A 122 -4.44 14.24 30.02
CA ARG A 122 -5.11 13.04 29.48
C ARG A 122 -5.23 11.95 30.55
N HIS A 123 -6.35 11.96 31.27
CA HIS A 123 -6.87 10.78 31.96
C HIS A 123 -8.29 10.60 31.44
N LYS A 124 -8.53 9.54 30.63
CA LYS A 124 -9.84 8.82 30.44
C LYS A 124 -10.05 8.06 29.11
N ASN A 125 -9.13 8.03 28.14
CA ASN A 125 -9.42 7.35 26.86
C ASN A 125 -8.33 6.38 26.34
N ALA A 126 -7.85 5.49 27.22
CA ALA A 126 -6.93 4.41 26.86
C ALA A 126 -7.64 3.18 26.23
N LYS A 127 -8.97 3.06 26.32
CA LYS A 127 -9.70 1.86 25.88
C LYS A 127 -9.94 1.76 24.36
N ASN A 128 -9.91 2.87 23.62
CA ASN A 128 -10.17 2.87 22.17
C ASN A 128 -8.91 2.75 21.30
N ILE A 129 -7.71 2.96 21.86
CA ILE A 129 -6.44 2.87 21.14
C ILE A 129 -6.02 1.41 20.91
N PHE A 130 -6.35 0.54 21.87
CA PHE A 130 -6.02 -0.88 21.83
C PHE A 130 -6.75 -1.65 20.72
N CYS A 131 -7.98 -1.25 20.37
CA CYS A 131 -8.80 -1.97 19.39
C CYS A 131 -8.34 -1.76 17.93
N VAL A 132 -7.77 -0.59 17.60
CA VAL A 132 -7.34 -0.26 16.24
C VAL A 132 -6.02 -0.95 15.87
N PHE A 133 -5.16 -1.20 16.85
CA PHE A 133 -3.86 -1.87 16.63
C PHE A 133 -4.04 -3.37 16.33
N PHE A 134 -4.97 -4.04 17.01
CA PHE A 134 -5.20 -5.49 16.88
C PHE A 134 -5.87 -5.88 15.55
N VAL A 135 -6.77 -5.03 15.02
CA VAL A 135 -7.40 -5.27 13.71
C VAL A 135 -6.37 -5.20 12.57
N TYR A 136 -5.33 -4.38 12.71
CA TYR A 136 -4.36 -4.11 11.65
C TYR A 136 -3.38 -5.26 11.38
N VAL A 137 -2.84 -5.89 12.44
CA VAL A 137 -1.94 -7.05 12.29
C VAL A 137 -2.67 -8.25 11.67
N ALA A 138 -3.95 -8.44 12.00
CA ALA A 138 -4.75 -9.53 11.45
C ALA A 138 -5.10 -9.35 9.96
N MET A 139 -5.34 -8.12 9.47
CA MET A 139 -5.74 -7.89 8.08
C MET A 139 -4.60 -7.99 7.07
N LYS A 140 -3.37 -7.59 7.41
CA LYS A 140 -2.23 -7.66 6.47
C LYS A 140 -1.71 -9.09 6.25
N LEU A 141 -2.03 -10.02 7.17
CA LEU A 141 -1.86 -11.47 6.97
C LEU A 141 -2.90 -12.07 6.02
N SER A 142 -4.04 -11.40 5.78
CA SER A 142 -5.11 -11.92 4.92
C SER A 142 -4.94 -11.61 3.43
N GLN A 143 -4.07 -10.66 3.04
CA GLN A 143 -3.86 -10.31 1.63
C GLN A 143 -2.67 -11.04 0.97
N HIS A 144 -1.90 -11.82 1.75
CA HIS A 144 -0.78 -12.62 1.22
C HIS A 144 -1.04 -14.14 1.16
N ASN A 145 -2.18 -14.65 1.61
CA ASN A 145 -2.53 -16.08 1.54
C ASN A 145 -3.60 -16.37 0.48
N HIS A 146 -3.27 -16.16 -0.79
CA HIS A 146 -3.97 -16.78 -1.93
C HIS A 146 -3.02 -17.73 -2.68
N ILE A 147 -2.43 -18.66 -1.93
CA ILE A 147 -1.85 -19.89 -2.47
C ILE A 147 -2.31 -20.95 -1.50
N TRP A 148 -3.11 -21.93 -1.95
CA TRP A 148 -3.43 -23.25 -1.40
C TRP A 148 -4.88 -23.61 -1.75
N CYS A 149 -5.11 -24.15 -2.95
CA CYS A 149 -6.18 -25.12 -3.18
C CYS A 149 -6.05 -25.79 -4.55
N SER A 150 -5.22 -26.82 -4.61
CA SER A 150 -5.46 -28.03 -5.42
C SER A 150 -4.36 -29.03 -5.10
N ASN A 151 -4.63 -29.90 -4.11
CA ASN A 151 -4.26 -31.31 -4.13
C ASN A 151 -4.56 -31.95 -2.78
N SER A 152 -5.77 -32.49 -2.67
CA SER A 152 -6.00 -33.69 -1.87
C SER A 152 -6.81 -34.64 -2.73
N MET A 153 -6.13 -35.47 -3.53
CA MET A 153 -6.68 -36.76 -3.91
C MET A 153 -5.58 -37.68 -4.47
N PHE A 154 -5.60 -38.90 -3.95
CA PHE A 154 -5.02 -40.14 -4.46
C PHE A 154 -3.58 -40.56 -4.08
N LEU A 155 -3.58 -41.63 -3.27
CA LEU A 155 -2.49 -42.54 -2.96
C LEU A 155 -1.98 -43.30 -4.21
N LYS A 156 -0.65 -43.45 -4.25
CA LYS A 156 0.18 -44.59 -4.71
C LYS A 156 -0.44 -45.62 -5.67
N HIS A 157 0.14 -45.76 -6.87
CA HIS A 157 0.77 -47.02 -7.34
C HIS A 157 1.61 -46.85 -8.64
N GLN A 158 2.88 -47.29 -8.55
CA GLN A 158 3.78 -47.94 -9.54
C GLN A 158 4.16 -47.29 -10.91
N SER A 159 5.48 -47.27 -11.16
CA SER A 159 6.27 -46.85 -12.34
C SER A 159 6.22 -47.85 -13.54
N PRO A 160 7.06 -47.76 -14.62
CA PRO A 160 7.68 -46.64 -15.35
C PRO A 160 7.49 -46.73 -16.90
N ARG A 161 7.78 -45.66 -17.67
CA ARG A 161 8.38 -45.70 -19.04
C ARG A 161 8.61 -44.28 -19.62
N GLN A 162 9.78 -44.06 -20.24
CA GLN A 162 10.18 -42.95 -21.15
C GLN A 162 10.07 -43.42 -22.62
N PRO A 163 10.43 -42.67 -23.70
CA PRO A 163 10.63 -41.20 -23.93
C PRO A 163 9.91 -40.69 -25.22
N THR A 164 10.30 -39.47 -25.71
CA THR A 164 10.11 -38.79 -27.03
C THR A 164 9.10 -37.64 -27.03
N ALA A 165 9.17 -36.56 -27.82
CA ALA A 165 10.20 -35.75 -28.47
C ALA A 165 9.47 -34.49 -29.04
N GLN A 166 10.22 -33.44 -29.43
CA GLN A 166 9.87 -32.35 -30.37
C GLN A 166 9.18 -31.05 -29.87
N ILE A 167 9.81 -29.95 -30.30
CA ILE A 167 9.44 -28.52 -30.38
C ILE A 167 8.98 -28.31 -31.85
N PRO A 168 8.01 -27.43 -32.28
CA PRO A 168 8.12 -25.96 -32.15
C PRO A 168 6.85 -25.07 -32.15
N HIS A 169 7.11 -23.78 -31.84
CA HIS A 169 6.47 -22.50 -32.21
C HIS A 169 4.94 -22.41 -32.41
N HIS A 170 4.29 -21.40 -31.80
CA HIS A 170 3.44 -20.44 -32.54
C HIS A 170 3.08 -19.19 -31.70
N SER A 171 3.09 -18.06 -32.41
CA SER A 171 2.76 -16.68 -32.05
C SER A 171 1.39 -16.46 -31.39
N GLN A 172 1.33 -15.62 -30.35
CA GLN A 172 0.06 -15.07 -29.84
C GLN A 172 -0.16 -13.64 -30.36
N SER A 173 -1.24 -13.46 -31.11
CA SER A 173 -1.83 -12.18 -31.52
C SER A 173 -2.95 -11.79 -30.55
N TYR A 174 -2.96 -10.55 -30.06
CA TYR A 174 -4.09 -9.97 -29.32
C TYR A 174 -4.98 -9.17 -30.27
N VAL A 175 -6.28 -9.48 -30.29
CA VAL A 175 -7.33 -8.74 -31.00
C VAL A 175 -8.12 -7.95 -29.97
N ALA A 176 -8.18 -6.62 -30.12
CA ALA A 176 -9.09 -5.77 -29.38
C ALA A 176 -10.48 -5.78 -30.06
N LEU A 177 -11.55 -6.01 -29.29
CA LEU A 177 -12.93 -5.83 -29.75
C LEU A 177 -13.45 -4.45 -29.27
N PRO A 178 -14.12 -3.66 -30.14
CA PRO A 178 -14.82 -2.42 -29.77
C PRO A 178 -16.20 -2.75 -29.19
N ARG A 179 -16.84 -1.94 -28.33
CA ARG A 179 -16.81 -0.48 -28.12
C ARG A 179 -16.85 -0.15 -26.63
#